data_AF-A0A6P0S4F3-F1
#
_entry.id   AF-A0A6P0S4F3-F1
#
_cell.length_a   1.000
_cell.length_b   1.000
_cell.length_c   1.000
_cell.angle_alpha   90.00
_cell.angle_beta   90.00
_cell.angle_gamma   90.00
#
_symmetry.space_group_name_H-M   'P 1'
#
loop_
_entity.id
_entity.type
_entity.pdbx_description
1 polymer ?
#
loop_
_entity_poly.entity_id
_entity_poly.type
_entity_poly.pdbx_seq_one_letter_code
_entity_poly.pdbx_strand_id
1 'polypeptide(L)'
;VVHTSNQSSVSNSHQEEKYFVNGWFRQENDTALDCAPLSPPQYFPETVTADEIQELLKVFLKEIGIKYIWRQLTVELFLPLTLMNQAVDTWKIDDGLGFPIPIGCEYQVLVRSAERLLPTYRRYQGCWQEKWDFLQQLMHGSACNAFVSADGQDLRLLFFELSKKNIIGLKLVAAPPSIGKGSVFAVILKAATPVALWLRESLSLNCQEQIDKLVVGCCMPELPEEVKNKRLMAFTCPPNTHIGHHLSLLWENPYRLPPSIDYSM
;
A
#
# COMPACT_ATOMS: atom_id res chain seq x y z
N VAL A 1 0.95 9.99 4.11
CA VAL A 1 2.09 9.29 4.71
C VAL A 1 1.87 9.20 6.20
N VAL A 2 2.02 8.00 6.77
CA VAL A 2 1.81 7.68 8.17
C VAL A 2 3.16 7.36 8.81
N HIS A 3 3.51 8.02 9.92
CA HIS A 3 4.75 7.80 10.67
C HIS A 3 4.43 7.50 12.13
N THR A 4 5.16 6.56 12.75
CA THR A 4 5.05 6.29 14.18
C THR A 4 5.50 7.50 14.99
N SER A 5 4.69 7.92 15.97
CA SER A 5 5.13 8.89 16.98
C SER A 5 6.09 8.19 17.94
N ASN A 6 7.35 8.64 18.02
CA ASN A 6 8.40 8.04 18.86
C ASN A 6 8.15 8.18 20.38
N GLN A 7 6.92 8.46 20.83
CA GLN A 7 6.54 8.42 22.25
C GLN A 7 6.31 6.99 22.76
N SER A 8 7.18 6.05 22.41
CA SER A 8 7.27 4.76 23.09
C SER A 8 8.23 4.92 24.27
N SER A 9 7.79 5.60 25.33
CA SER A 9 8.49 5.49 26.61
C SER A 9 8.48 4.02 27.05
N VAL A 10 9.62 3.53 27.51
CA VAL A 10 9.97 2.12 27.75
C VAL A 10 9.19 1.50 28.94
N SER A 11 7.89 1.79 29.12
CA SER A 11 7.21 1.42 30.37
C SER A 11 5.71 1.12 30.32
N ASN A 12 5.08 0.89 29.16
CA ASN A 12 3.73 0.32 29.18
C ASN A 12 3.36 -0.46 27.90
N SER A 13 3.14 -1.77 28.03
CA SER A 13 2.68 -2.67 26.96
C SER A 13 1.20 -2.51 26.59
N HIS A 14 0.52 -1.51 27.16
CA HIS A 14 -0.92 -1.25 26.97
C HIS A 14 -1.22 0.11 26.32
N GLN A 15 -0.20 0.87 25.92
CA GLN A 15 -0.41 2.15 25.27
C GLN A 15 -0.58 1.95 23.77
N GLU A 16 -1.72 2.38 23.24
CA GLU A 16 -2.05 2.32 21.82
C GLU A 16 -1.03 3.14 21.00
N GLU A 17 -0.51 2.56 19.91
CA GLU A 17 0.44 3.24 19.02
C GLU A 17 -0.22 4.47 18.40
N LYS A 18 0.52 5.58 18.37
CA LYS A 18 0.08 6.84 17.76
C LYS A 18 0.93 7.18 16.55
N TYR A 19 0.31 7.86 15.59
CA TYR A 19 0.90 8.16 14.29
C TYR A 19 0.74 9.63 13.92
N PHE A 20 1.76 10.21 13.31
CA PHE A 20 1.65 11.45 12.54
C PHE A 20 1.17 11.12 11.13
N VAL A 21 0.22 11.89 10.62
CA VAL A 21 -0.32 11.69 9.26
C VAL A 21 -0.27 12.99 8.48
N ASN A 22 0.44 12.95 7.36
CA ASN A 22 0.55 14.06 6.43
C ASN A 22 -0.01 13.67 5.07
N GLY A 23 -0.70 14.59 4.39
CA GLY A 23 -1.36 14.34 3.11
C GLY A 23 -1.00 15.39 2.06
N TRP A 24 -0.93 14.96 0.80
CA TRP A 24 -0.77 15.85 -0.36
C TRP A 24 -1.66 15.37 -1.51
N PHE A 25 -2.08 16.32 -2.32
CA PHE A 25 -2.67 16.08 -3.62
C PHE A 25 -1.63 16.34 -4.72
N ARG A 26 -1.58 15.45 -5.71
CA ARG A 26 -0.61 15.50 -6.82
C ARG A 26 -1.32 15.16 -8.14
N GLN A 27 -1.15 15.99 -9.14
CA GLN A 27 -1.56 15.70 -10.53
C GLN A 27 -0.44 14.97 -11.28
N GLU A 28 -0.78 14.27 -12.36
CA GLU A 28 0.17 13.36 -13.03
C GLU A 28 1.41 14.05 -13.60
N ASN A 29 1.29 15.32 -13.99
CA ASN A 29 2.41 16.13 -14.50
C ASN A 29 3.16 16.91 -13.42
N ASP A 30 2.71 16.83 -12.16
CA ASP A 30 3.32 17.56 -11.05
C ASP A 30 4.66 16.92 -10.69
N THR A 31 5.67 17.75 -10.46
CA THR A 31 6.89 17.32 -9.79
C THR A 31 6.64 17.12 -8.28
N ALA A 32 7.58 16.52 -7.55
CA ALA A 32 7.46 16.40 -6.10
C ALA A 32 7.37 17.77 -5.39
N LEU A 33 7.83 18.85 -6.02
CA LEU A 33 7.71 20.22 -5.50
C LEU A 33 6.31 20.82 -5.71
N ASP A 34 5.53 20.25 -6.63
CA ASP A 34 4.22 20.79 -7.03
C ASP A 34 3.06 20.13 -6.27
N CYS A 35 3.32 19.20 -5.35
CA CYS A 35 2.25 18.54 -4.59
C CYS A 35 1.61 19.53 -3.59
N ALA A 36 0.30 19.73 -3.69
CA ALA A 36 -0.44 20.61 -2.81
C ALA A 36 -0.66 19.94 -1.44
N PRO A 37 -0.25 20.54 -0.31
CA PRO A 37 -0.51 19.98 1.01
C PRO A 37 -2.01 19.99 1.32
N LEU A 38 -2.47 18.91 1.96
CA LEU A 38 -3.84 18.78 2.46
C LEU A 38 -3.86 19.15 3.94
N SER A 39 -4.90 19.85 4.36
CA SER A 39 -4.97 20.40 5.71
C SER A 39 -5.79 19.49 6.60
N PRO A 40 -5.26 19.02 7.75
CA PRO A 40 -6.10 18.39 8.75
C PRO A 40 -7.12 19.41 9.29
N PRO A 41 -8.24 18.97 9.89
CA PRO A 41 -9.18 19.86 10.57
C PRO A 41 -8.48 20.75 11.60
N GLN A 42 -8.98 21.97 11.80
CA GLN A 42 -8.38 22.96 12.71
C GLN A 42 -8.22 22.46 14.18
N TYR A 43 -9.01 21.46 14.59
CA TYR A 43 -8.99 20.85 15.92
C TYR A 43 -8.57 19.38 15.92
N PHE A 44 -7.85 18.94 14.88
CA PHE A 44 -7.40 17.56 14.79
C PHE A 44 -6.16 17.33 15.66
N PRO A 45 -6.07 16.22 16.41
CA PRO A 45 -4.91 15.94 17.23
C PRO A 45 -3.66 15.81 16.35
N GLU A 46 -2.51 16.23 16.88
CA GLU A 46 -1.22 16.17 16.19
C GLU A 46 -0.82 14.73 15.82
N THR A 47 -1.24 13.78 16.68
CA THR A 47 -1.05 12.35 16.47
C THR A 47 -2.37 11.60 16.62
N VAL A 48 -2.57 10.58 15.81
CA VAL A 48 -3.80 9.75 15.76
C VAL A 48 -3.53 8.28 16.01
N THR A 49 -4.55 7.54 16.44
CA THR A 49 -4.52 6.06 16.44
C THR A 49 -4.67 5.50 15.02
N ALA A 50 -4.51 4.19 14.85
CA ALA A 50 -4.68 3.54 13.55
C ALA A 50 -6.11 3.69 12.99
N ASP A 51 -7.12 3.66 13.86
CA ASP A 51 -8.53 3.79 13.47
C ASP A 51 -8.89 5.23 13.06
N GLU A 52 -8.27 6.22 13.71
CA GLU A 52 -8.47 7.64 13.41
C GLU A 52 -7.87 8.07 12.05
N ILE A 53 -6.96 7.28 11.46
CA ILE A 53 -6.42 7.53 10.12
C ILE A 53 -7.54 7.55 9.07
N GLN A 54 -8.55 6.69 9.21
CA GLN A 54 -9.70 6.65 8.30
C GLN A 54 -10.47 7.98 8.31
N GLU A 55 -10.69 8.57 9.48
CA GLU A 55 -11.41 9.85 9.59
C GLU A 55 -10.64 10.99 8.93
N LEU A 56 -9.32 11.01 9.08
CA LEU A 56 -8.49 12.00 8.40
C LEU A 56 -8.52 11.85 6.88
N LEU A 57 -8.51 10.62 6.37
CA LEU A 57 -8.62 10.37 4.93
C LEU A 57 -9.94 10.91 4.36
N LYS A 58 -11.06 10.77 5.07
CA LYS A 58 -12.35 11.35 4.66
C LYS A 58 -12.27 12.87 4.55
N VAL A 59 -11.62 13.53 5.51
CA VAL A 59 -11.43 14.99 5.47
C VAL A 59 -10.62 15.39 4.24
N PHE A 60 -9.51 14.70 3.98
CA PHE A 60 -8.67 14.95 2.82
C PHE A 60 -9.43 14.77 1.50
N LEU A 61 -10.22 13.70 1.34
CA LEU A 61 -11.02 13.48 0.14
C LEU A 61 -12.08 14.56 -0.05
N LYS A 62 -12.73 14.99 1.04
CA LYS A 62 -13.68 16.10 0.99
C LYS A 62 -13.01 17.41 0.57
N GLU A 63 -11.83 17.71 1.10
CA GLU A 63 -11.05 18.89 0.71
C GLU A 63 -10.68 18.84 -0.79
N ILE A 64 -10.23 17.68 -1.26
CA ILE A 64 -9.91 17.47 -2.68
C ILE A 64 -11.16 17.72 -3.55
N GLY A 65 -12.32 17.18 -3.15
CA GLY A 65 -13.63 17.38 -3.79
C GLY A 65 -14.11 18.82 -3.89
N ILE A 66 -13.70 19.68 -2.97
CA ILE A 66 -14.02 21.10 -3.00
C ILE A 66 -13.07 21.86 -3.94
N LYS A 67 -11.79 21.46 -3.99
CA LYS A 67 -10.72 22.23 -4.63
C LYS A 67 -10.42 21.81 -6.07
N TYR A 68 -10.65 20.55 -6.43
CA TYR A 68 -10.18 19.97 -7.68
C TYR A 68 -11.28 19.21 -8.41
N ILE A 69 -11.09 19.05 -9.71
CA ILE A 69 -11.88 18.16 -10.56
C ILE A 69 -10.92 17.08 -11.08
N TRP A 70 -11.28 15.81 -10.92
CA TRP A 70 -10.47 14.69 -11.39
C TRP A 70 -11.32 13.66 -12.11
N ARG A 71 -10.68 12.89 -12.99
CA ARG A 71 -11.30 11.75 -13.67
C ARG A 71 -10.95 10.43 -13.00
N GLN A 72 -9.72 10.32 -12.51
CA GLN A 72 -9.19 9.16 -11.82
C GLN A 72 -8.38 9.66 -10.64
N LEU A 73 -8.62 9.08 -9.47
CA LEU A 73 -7.88 9.36 -8.25
C LEU A 73 -7.32 8.06 -7.70
N THR A 74 -6.02 8.08 -7.42
CA THR A 74 -5.31 6.98 -6.76
C THR A 74 -4.95 7.43 -5.36
N VAL A 75 -5.32 6.63 -4.36
CA VAL A 75 -4.98 6.84 -2.96
C VAL A 75 -3.72 6.05 -2.64
N GLU A 76 -2.62 6.76 -2.38
CA GLU A 76 -1.33 6.15 -2.00
C GLU A 76 -1.06 6.31 -0.50
N LEU A 77 -1.07 5.18 0.20
CA LEU A 77 -0.84 5.13 1.64
C LEU A 77 0.56 4.61 1.91
N PHE A 78 1.46 5.51 2.28
CA PHE A 78 2.75 5.16 2.88
C PHE A 78 2.52 4.80 4.34
N LEU A 79 2.62 3.50 4.66
CA LEU A 79 2.35 2.92 5.97
C LEU A 79 3.65 2.38 6.59
N PRO A 80 3.83 2.48 7.91
CA PRO A 80 4.90 1.79 8.61
C PRO A 80 4.70 0.26 8.51
N LEU A 81 5.77 -0.52 8.70
CA LEU A 81 5.72 -1.97 8.64
C LEU A 81 4.67 -2.61 9.58
N THR A 82 4.33 -1.93 10.68
CA THR A 82 3.31 -2.36 11.65
C THR A 82 1.88 -2.21 11.13
N LEU A 83 1.63 -1.38 10.11
CA LEU A 83 0.32 -1.17 9.51
C LEU A 83 0.17 -1.79 8.12
N MET A 84 1.19 -2.52 7.62
CA MET A 84 1.19 -3.05 6.25
C MET A 84 0.04 -4.01 5.95
N ASN A 85 -0.44 -4.76 6.94
CA ASN A 85 -1.57 -5.68 6.76
C ASN A 85 -2.94 -5.06 7.12
N GLN A 86 -3.00 -3.76 7.41
CA GLN A 86 -4.25 -3.07 7.73
C GLN A 86 -5.20 -3.09 6.52
N ALA A 87 -6.49 -3.29 6.77
CA ALA A 87 -7.53 -3.35 5.73
C ALA A 87 -7.93 -1.95 5.21
N VAL A 88 -6.95 -1.16 4.81
CA VAL A 88 -7.13 0.26 4.44
C VAL A 88 -8.11 0.46 3.28
N ASP A 89 -8.17 -0.49 2.35
CA ASP A 89 -9.09 -0.49 1.22
C ASP A 89 -10.57 -0.69 1.62
N THR A 90 -10.82 -1.18 2.84
CA THR A 90 -12.17 -1.45 3.36
C THR A 90 -12.78 -0.26 4.10
N TRP A 91 -11.97 0.77 4.35
CA TRP A 91 -12.43 2.00 5.00
C TRP A 91 -13.59 2.60 4.22
N LYS A 92 -14.68 2.89 4.91
CA LYS A 92 -15.88 3.44 4.29
C LYS A 92 -15.74 4.95 4.16
N ILE A 93 -15.94 5.48 2.95
CA ILE A 93 -16.15 6.91 2.71
C ILE A 93 -17.66 7.15 2.63
N ASP A 94 -18.12 8.23 3.24
CA ASP A 94 -19.47 8.76 3.05
C ASP A 94 -19.33 10.14 2.38
N ASP A 95 -19.90 10.28 1.20
CA ASP A 95 -19.97 11.51 0.43
C ASP A 95 -21.19 12.38 0.80
N GLY A 96 -21.96 11.95 1.81
CA GLY A 96 -23.18 12.60 2.28
C GLY A 96 -24.45 12.12 1.55
N LEU A 97 -24.33 11.17 0.61
CA LEU A 97 -25.49 10.57 -0.07
C LEU A 97 -26.11 9.40 0.70
N GLY A 98 -25.56 9.05 1.87
CA GLY A 98 -26.11 8.02 2.75
C GLY A 98 -25.85 6.59 2.28
N PHE A 99 -24.90 6.40 1.34
CA PHE A 99 -24.49 5.10 0.84
C PHE A 99 -22.97 4.94 0.94
N PRO A 100 -22.44 4.62 2.14
CA PRO A 100 -21.00 4.56 2.34
C PRO A 100 -20.39 3.34 1.65
N ILE A 101 -19.43 3.57 0.76
CA ILE A 101 -18.71 2.53 0.02
C ILE A 101 -17.26 2.41 0.49
N PRO A 102 -16.67 1.20 0.46
CA PRO A 102 -15.25 1.03 0.74
C PRO A 102 -14.37 1.80 -0.25
N ILE A 103 -13.32 2.45 0.24
CA ILE A 103 -12.42 3.28 -0.59
C ILE A 103 -11.82 2.50 -1.76
N GLY A 104 -11.55 1.20 -1.55
CA GLY A 104 -10.96 0.34 -2.56
C GLY A 104 -11.94 -0.13 -3.64
N CYS A 105 -13.24 0.14 -3.48
CA CYS A 105 -14.24 -0.04 -4.54
C CYS A 105 -14.31 1.21 -5.45
N GLU A 106 -14.09 2.39 -4.87
CA GLU A 106 -14.21 3.67 -5.56
C GLU A 106 -12.89 4.10 -6.23
N TYR A 107 -11.78 3.92 -5.52
CA TYR A 107 -10.45 4.40 -5.91
C TYR A 107 -9.44 3.25 -6.03
N GLN A 108 -8.39 3.47 -6.82
CA GLN A 108 -7.20 2.64 -6.72
C GLN A 108 -6.50 2.94 -5.39
N VAL A 109 -6.27 1.92 -4.57
CA VAL A 109 -5.61 2.08 -3.26
C VAL A 109 -4.31 1.30 -3.29
N LEU A 110 -3.20 2.01 -3.15
CA LEU A 110 -1.84 1.49 -3.20
C LEU A 110 -1.19 1.59 -1.82
N VAL A 111 -0.71 0.46 -1.31
CA VAL A 111 0.09 0.42 -0.09
C VAL A 111 1.56 0.62 -0.43
N ARG A 112 2.24 1.44 0.36
CA ARG A 112 3.66 1.77 0.21
C ARG A 112 4.34 1.74 1.56
N SER A 113 5.63 1.41 1.60
CA SER A 113 6.36 1.33 2.85
C SER A 113 6.90 2.71 3.23
N ALA A 114 6.45 3.26 4.37
CA ALA A 114 6.92 4.54 4.88
C ALA A 114 8.43 4.53 5.17
N GLU A 115 9.00 3.37 5.51
CA GLU A 115 10.42 3.18 5.76
C GLU A 115 11.30 3.53 4.56
N ARG A 116 10.77 3.49 3.33
CA ARG A 116 11.53 3.91 2.13
C ARG A 116 11.84 5.40 2.10
N LEU A 117 11.10 6.19 2.88
CA LEU A 117 11.32 7.63 3.03
C LEU A 117 12.41 7.94 4.05
N LEU A 118 12.82 6.97 4.88
CA LEU A 118 13.81 7.18 5.91
C LEU A 118 15.23 7.29 5.32
N PRO A 119 16.10 8.16 5.89
CA PRO A 119 17.49 8.26 5.46
C PRO A 119 18.25 6.93 5.47
N THR A 120 17.90 6.04 6.41
CA THR A 120 18.50 4.70 6.56
C THR A 120 18.23 3.76 5.38
N TYR A 121 17.20 4.06 4.57
CA TYR A 121 16.87 3.32 3.36
C TYR A 121 17.66 3.77 2.13
N ARG A 122 18.38 4.90 2.19
CA ARG A 122 19.14 5.47 1.06
C ARG A 122 20.07 4.46 0.38
N ARG A 123 20.69 3.56 1.16
CA ARG A 123 21.56 2.48 0.65
C ARG A 123 20.86 1.47 -0.29
N TYR A 124 19.54 1.38 -0.26
CA TYR A 124 18.74 0.48 -1.10
C TYR A 124 18.12 1.19 -2.31
N GLN A 125 18.28 2.52 -2.44
CA GLN A 125 17.67 3.29 -3.52
C GLN A 125 18.08 2.82 -4.92
N GLY A 126 19.36 2.49 -5.12
CA GLY A 126 19.84 1.96 -6.40
C GLY A 126 19.14 0.66 -6.78
N CYS A 127 19.06 -0.32 -5.87
CA CYS A 127 18.36 -1.57 -6.12
C CYS A 127 16.86 -1.37 -6.36
N TRP A 128 16.25 -0.40 -5.68
CA TRP A 128 14.85 -0.05 -5.88
C TRP A 128 14.60 0.52 -7.27
N GLN A 129 15.44 1.46 -7.72
CA GLN A 129 15.39 2.03 -9.07
C GLN A 129 15.63 0.96 -10.13
N GLU A 130 16.67 0.14 -10.00
CA GLU A 130 16.98 -0.93 -10.96
C GLU A 130 15.79 -1.89 -11.16
N LYS A 131 15.15 -2.32 -10.08
CA LYS A 131 13.99 -3.21 -10.16
C LYS A 131 12.75 -2.53 -10.72
N TRP A 132 12.56 -1.26 -10.40
CA TRP A 132 11.47 -0.49 -10.97
C TRP A 132 11.65 -0.29 -12.48
N ASP A 133 12.85 0.04 -12.92
CA ASP A 133 13.17 0.20 -14.34
C ASP A 133 12.99 -1.12 -15.10
N PHE A 134 13.37 -2.25 -14.49
CA PHE A 134 13.07 -3.57 -15.05
C PHE A 134 11.56 -3.85 -15.11
N LEU A 135 10.80 -3.48 -14.07
CA LEU A 135 9.33 -3.56 -14.12
C LEU A 135 8.77 -2.71 -15.28
N GLN A 136 9.27 -1.49 -15.50
CA GLN A 136 8.86 -0.63 -16.62
C GLN A 136 9.12 -1.29 -17.98
N GLN A 137 10.27 -1.97 -18.14
CA GLN A 137 10.56 -2.73 -19.37
C GLN A 137 9.55 -3.86 -19.61
N LEU A 138 9.08 -4.52 -18.53
CA LEU A 138 8.07 -5.57 -18.61
C LEU A 138 6.67 -5.04 -18.93
N MET A 139 6.40 -3.74 -18.76
CA MET A 139 5.09 -3.13 -19.07
C MET A 139 4.73 -3.22 -20.56
N HIS A 140 5.70 -3.51 -21.43
CA HIS A 140 5.54 -3.63 -22.88
C HIS A 140 5.56 -5.09 -23.39
N GLY A 141 5.69 -6.09 -22.52
CA GLY A 141 5.79 -7.52 -22.88
C GLY A 141 4.71 -8.40 -22.23
N SER A 142 4.64 -9.68 -22.63
CA SER A 142 3.74 -10.66 -22.02
C SER A 142 4.50 -11.66 -21.13
N ALA A 143 3.88 -12.02 -20.00
CA ALA A 143 4.25 -13.02 -18.99
C ALA A 143 5.17 -12.60 -17.82
N CYS A 144 4.53 -12.55 -16.64
CA CYS A 144 5.07 -12.23 -15.31
C CYS A 144 5.86 -13.38 -14.64
N ASN A 145 6.85 -13.96 -15.33
CA ASN A 145 7.81 -14.89 -14.69
C ASN A 145 8.72 -14.17 -13.66
N ALA A 146 8.53 -12.86 -13.48
CA ALA A 146 9.24 -12.01 -12.55
C ALA A 146 8.58 -11.93 -11.16
N PHE A 147 7.60 -12.81 -10.87
CA PHE A 147 6.99 -12.95 -9.54
C PHE A 147 7.38 -14.26 -8.88
N VAL A 148 7.69 -14.19 -7.59
CA VAL A 148 7.86 -15.35 -6.71
C VAL A 148 6.56 -15.61 -5.96
N SER A 149 6.16 -16.87 -5.84
CA SER A 149 5.09 -17.30 -4.93
C SER A 149 5.70 -17.87 -3.65
N ALA A 150 5.22 -17.43 -2.48
CA ALA A 150 5.70 -17.93 -1.18
C ALA A 150 4.62 -17.89 -0.10
N ASP A 151 4.77 -18.70 0.94
CA ASP A 151 3.87 -18.74 2.11
C ASP A 151 4.30 -17.81 3.25
N GLY A 152 5.49 -17.19 3.13
CA GLY A 152 6.04 -16.27 4.13
C GLY A 152 6.69 -16.94 5.34
N GLN A 153 6.87 -18.27 5.34
CA GLN A 153 7.45 -19.00 6.48
C GLN A 153 8.99 -18.96 6.48
N ASP A 154 9.64 -19.24 5.33
CA ASP A 154 11.10 -19.14 5.21
C ASP A 154 11.52 -17.77 4.67
N LEU A 155 11.70 -16.83 5.58
CA LEU A 155 12.11 -15.46 5.25
C LEU A 155 13.51 -15.37 4.64
N ARG A 156 14.41 -16.33 4.92
CA ARG A 156 15.77 -16.32 4.35
C ARG A 156 15.74 -16.74 2.89
N LEU A 157 15.03 -17.82 2.59
CA LEU A 157 14.80 -18.26 1.21
C LEU A 157 14.05 -17.18 0.43
N LEU A 158 13.00 -16.60 1.03
CA LEU A 158 12.25 -15.52 0.40
C LEU A 158 13.12 -14.31 0.10
N PHE A 159 13.99 -13.90 1.02
CA PHE A 159 14.93 -12.81 0.79
C PHE A 159 15.89 -13.14 -0.37
N PHE A 160 16.43 -14.36 -0.42
CA PHE A 160 17.30 -14.78 -1.51
C PHE A 160 16.60 -14.71 -2.87
N GLU A 161 15.39 -15.28 -2.97
CA GLU A 161 14.60 -15.28 -4.20
C GLU A 161 14.24 -13.86 -4.63
N LEU A 162 13.72 -13.05 -3.72
CA LEU A 162 13.38 -11.67 -4.02
C LEU A 162 14.61 -10.82 -4.31
N SER A 163 15.82 -11.13 -3.84
CA SER A 163 17.01 -10.31 -4.14
C SER A 163 17.48 -10.42 -5.59
N LYS A 164 16.98 -11.39 -6.36
CA LYS A 164 17.33 -11.54 -7.78
C LYS A 164 16.81 -10.34 -8.59
N LYS A 165 17.64 -9.80 -9.48
CA LYS A 165 17.32 -8.58 -10.24
C LYS A 165 16.11 -8.73 -11.16
N ASN A 166 15.90 -9.93 -11.70
CA ASN A 166 14.78 -10.26 -12.57
C ASN A 166 13.48 -10.58 -11.81
N ILE A 167 13.47 -10.47 -10.48
CA ILE A 167 12.28 -10.68 -9.65
C ILE A 167 11.79 -9.33 -9.14
N ILE A 168 10.62 -8.92 -9.64
CA ILE A 168 9.97 -7.64 -9.31
C ILE A 168 8.75 -7.81 -8.41
N GLY A 169 8.31 -9.05 -8.20
CA GLY A 169 7.01 -9.31 -7.62
C GLY A 169 7.01 -10.42 -6.58
N LEU A 170 6.13 -10.28 -5.59
CA LEU A 170 5.76 -11.34 -4.66
C LEU A 170 4.26 -11.60 -4.72
N LYS A 171 3.87 -12.88 -4.77
CA LYS A 171 2.51 -13.35 -4.48
C LYS A 171 2.56 -14.17 -3.20
N LEU A 172 1.90 -13.71 -2.14
CA LEU A 172 1.74 -14.53 -0.95
C LEU A 172 0.57 -15.48 -1.12
N VAL A 173 0.84 -16.78 -0.95
CA VAL A 173 -0.17 -17.84 -1.08
C VAL A 173 -0.93 -18.09 0.22
N ALA A 174 -0.46 -17.50 1.32
CA ALA A 174 -1.09 -17.53 2.63
C ALA A 174 -1.14 -16.12 3.21
N ALA A 175 -2.05 -15.90 4.17
CA ALA A 175 -2.07 -14.66 4.92
C ALA A 175 -0.73 -14.46 5.66
N PRO A 176 -0.16 -13.24 5.67
CA PRO A 176 1.08 -12.97 6.38
C PRO A 176 0.98 -13.38 7.86
N PRO A 177 1.88 -14.23 8.38
CA PRO A 177 1.79 -14.73 9.75
C PRO A 177 2.15 -13.67 10.80
N SER A 178 2.82 -12.59 10.37
CA SER A 178 3.24 -11.47 11.22
C SER A 178 3.40 -10.19 10.41
N ILE A 179 3.45 -9.07 11.11
CA ILE A 179 3.69 -7.71 10.61
C ILE A 179 4.91 -7.09 11.28
N GLY A 180 5.39 -5.94 10.80
CA GLY A 180 6.50 -5.23 11.43
C GLY A 180 7.89 -5.79 11.08
N LYS A 181 8.87 -5.53 11.95
CA LYS A 181 10.25 -5.98 11.78
C LYS A 181 10.33 -7.51 11.84
N GLY A 182 11.16 -8.10 10.98
CA GLY A 182 11.30 -9.56 10.91
C GLY A 182 10.12 -10.28 10.27
N SER A 183 9.16 -9.56 9.69
CA SER A 183 8.06 -10.13 8.90
C SER A 183 8.41 -10.23 7.41
N VAL A 184 7.50 -10.80 6.63
CA VAL A 184 7.58 -10.77 5.16
C VAL A 184 7.65 -9.35 4.58
N PHE A 185 6.99 -8.37 5.21
CA PHE A 185 7.04 -6.98 4.76
C PHE A 185 8.44 -6.38 4.93
N ALA A 186 9.15 -6.76 6.00
CA ALA A 186 10.55 -6.38 6.18
C ALA A 186 11.45 -6.98 5.08
N VAL A 187 11.14 -8.20 4.61
CA VAL A 187 11.84 -8.84 3.49
C VAL A 187 11.56 -8.12 2.17
N ILE A 188 10.29 -7.81 1.86
CA ILE A 188 9.89 -7.04 0.67
C ILE A 188 10.64 -5.71 0.62
N LEU A 189 10.65 -4.97 1.74
CA LEU A 189 11.36 -3.70 1.89
C LEU A 189 12.87 -3.88 1.65
N LYS A 190 13.51 -4.86 2.31
CA LYS A 190 14.95 -5.10 2.24
C LYS A 190 15.42 -5.56 0.86
N ALA A 191 14.60 -6.36 0.16
CA ALA A 191 14.87 -6.80 -1.20
C ALA A 191 14.51 -5.75 -2.27
N ALA A 192 14.05 -4.57 -1.85
CA ALA A 192 13.60 -3.48 -2.73
C ALA A 192 12.54 -3.94 -3.75
N THR A 193 11.70 -4.92 -3.39
CA THR A 193 10.70 -5.50 -4.28
C THR A 193 9.62 -4.47 -4.59
N PRO A 194 9.34 -4.17 -5.87
CA PRO A 194 8.43 -3.10 -6.24
C PRO A 194 6.94 -3.47 -6.15
N VAL A 195 6.59 -4.75 -6.32
CA VAL A 195 5.18 -5.19 -6.32
C VAL A 195 5.00 -6.36 -5.35
N ALA A 196 3.95 -6.32 -4.53
CA ALA A 196 3.54 -7.48 -3.76
C ALA A 196 2.02 -7.57 -3.66
N LEU A 197 1.50 -8.80 -3.74
CA LEU A 197 0.10 -9.15 -3.58
C LEU A 197 -0.03 -10.16 -2.44
N TRP A 198 -1.02 -9.95 -1.58
CA TRP A 198 -1.36 -10.89 -0.52
C TRP A 198 -2.82 -10.77 -0.13
N LEU A 199 -3.34 -11.81 0.51
CA LEU A 199 -4.61 -11.73 1.22
C LEU A 199 -4.34 -11.47 2.70
N ARG A 200 -5.14 -10.59 3.32
CA ARG A 200 -5.06 -10.33 4.76
C ARG A 200 -5.54 -11.53 5.60
N GLU A 201 -6.49 -12.29 5.06
CA GLU A 201 -7.04 -13.50 5.67
C GLU A 201 -6.95 -14.70 4.72
N SER A 202 -6.80 -15.88 5.30
CA SER A 202 -6.87 -17.15 4.58
C SER A 202 -8.33 -17.50 4.30
N LEU A 203 -8.68 -17.75 3.04
CA LEU A 203 -10.03 -18.11 2.63
C LEU A 203 -10.10 -19.58 2.23
N SER A 204 -11.27 -20.20 2.40
CA SER A 204 -11.56 -21.57 1.92
C SER A 204 -11.84 -21.62 0.42
N LEU A 205 -11.02 -20.93 -0.38
CA LEU A 205 -11.15 -20.78 -1.84
C LEU A 205 -9.81 -21.14 -2.50
N ASN A 206 -9.81 -21.33 -3.82
CA ASN A 206 -8.56 -21.43 -4.58
C ASN A 206 -7.92 -20.05 -4.78
N CYS A 207 -7.49 -19.42 -3.68
CA CYS A 207 -6.94 -18.06 -3.67
C CYS A 207 -5.70 -17.92 -4.55
N GLN A 208 -4.82 -18.92 -4.52
CA GLN A 208 -3.59 -18.92 -5.30
C GLN A 208 -3.88 -18.82 -6.79
N GLU A 209 -4.79 -19.65 -7.32
CA GLU A 209 -5.17 -19.61 -8.72
C GLU A 209 -5.76 -18.26 -9.12
N GLN A 210 -6.57 -17.64 -8.25
CA GLN A 210 -7.15 -16.33 -8.53
C GLN A 210 -6.10 -15.20 -8.57
N ILE A 211 -5.12 -15.24 -7.66
CA ILE A 211 -4.00 -14.27 -7.66
C ILE A 211 -3.09 -14.51 -8.88
N ASP A 212 -2.84 -15.78 -9.24
CA ASP A 212 -2.06 -16.11 -10.43
C ASP A 212 -2.73 -15.60 -11.70
N LYS A 213 -4.05 -15.79 -11.83
CA LYS A 213 -4.85 -15.25 -12.93
C LYS A 213 -4.81 -13.72 -13.01
N LEU A 214 -4.80 -13.05 -11.86
CA LEU A 214 -4.69 -11.59 -11.80
C LEU A 214 -3.35 -11.12 -12.39
N VAL A 215 -2.23 -11.75 -11.98
CA VAL A 215 -0.88 -11.35 -12.40
C VAL A 215 -0.55 -11.76 -13.83
N VAL A 216 -1.07 -12.90 -14.31
CA VAL A 216 -0.85 -13.39 -15.67
C VAL A 216 -1.82 -12.75 -16.67
N GLY A 217 -3.03 -12.41 -16.23
CA GLY A 217 -4.13 -11.99 -17.09
C GLY A 217 -4.15 -10.51 -17.45
N CYS A 218 -3.36 -9.65 -16.79
CA CYS A 218 -3.32 -8.21 -17.07
C CYS A 218 -1.91 -7.74 -17.41
N CYS A 219 -1.81 -6.61 -18.13
CA CYS A 219 -0.54 -5.92 -18.26
C CYS A 219 -0.17 -5.32 -16.89
N MET A 220 1.13 -5.24 -16.57
CA MET A 220 1.56 -4.71 -15.27
C MET A 220 1.01 -3.32 -14.91
N PRO A 221 0.88 -2.34 -15.84
CA PRO A 221 0.27 -1.05 -15.55
C PRO A 221 -1.21 -1.12 -15.12
N GLU A 222 -1.92 -2.17 -15.52
CA GLU A 222 -3.36 -2.35 -15.28
C GLU A 222 -3.63 -3.01 -13.92
N LEU A 223 -2.61 -3.59 -13.28
CA LEU A 223 -2.76 -4.35 -12.03
C LEU A 223 -3.46 -3.56 -10.92
N PRO A 224 -3.15 -2.26 -10.67
CA PRO A 224 -3.92 -1.45 -9.73
C PRO A 224 -5.43 -1.37 -10.02
N GLU A 225 -5.82 -1.20 -11.28
CA GLU A 225 -7.23 -1.13 -11.67
C GLU A 225 -7.89 -2.50 -11.55
N GLU A 226 -7.19 -3.57 -11.92
CA GLU A 226 -7.70 -4.94 -11.77
C GLU A 226 -7.93 -5.31 -10.30
N VAL A 227 -7.03 -4.90 -9.39
CA VAL A 227 -7.23 -5.07 -7.95
C VAL A 227 -8.48 -4.32 -7.47
N LYS A 228 -8.67 -3.06 -7.89
CA LYS A 228 -9.88 -2.29 -7.60
C LYS A 228 -11.14 -2.98 -8.15
N ASN A 229 -11.10 -3.48 -9.38
CA ASN A 229 -12.21 -4.23 -9.98
C ASN A 229 -12.56 -5.48 -9.15
N LYS A 230 -11.57 -6.24 -8.66
CA LYS A 230 -11.82 -7.39 -7.77
C LYS A 230 -12.46 -6.98 -6.45
N ARG A 231 -12.08 -5.84 -5.87
CA ARG A 231 -12.71 -5.29 -4.65
C ARG A 231 -14.16 -4.90 -4.92
N LEU A 232 -14.42 -4.21 -6.02
CA LEU A 232 -15.78 -3.83 -6.43
C LEU A 232 -16.69 -5.04 -6.68
N MET A 233 -16.18 -6.09 -7.34
CA MET A 233 -16.94 -7.35 -7.50
C MET A 233 -17.26 -7.97 -6.13
N ALA A 234 -16.29 -7.99 -5.21
CA ALA A 234 -16.46 -8.55 -3.87
C ALA A 234 -17.54 -7.81 -3.06
N PHE A 235 -17.73 -6.51 -3.29
CA PHE A 235 -18.75 -5.71 -2.59
C PHE A 235 -20.17 -6.27 -2.74
N THR A 236 -20.45 -6.97 -3.84
CA THR A 236 -21.75 -7.61 -4.10
C THR A 236 -21.85 -9.05 -3.56
N CYS A 237 -20.74 -9.60 -3.05
CA CYS A 237 -20.63 -10.98 -2.59
C CYS A 237 -20.77 -11.08 -1.05
N PRO A 238 -21.22 -12.23 -0.51
CA PRO A 238 -21.14 -12.49 0.92
C PRO A 238 -19.69 -12.38 1.46
N PRO A 239 -19.49 -11.97 2.73
CA PRO A 239 -18.14 -11.86 3.30
C PRO A 239 -17.32 -13.14 3.14
N ASN A 240 -16.03 -12.98 2.85
CA ASN A 240 -15.04 -14.06 2.75
C ASN A 240 -15.28 -15.07 1.62
N THR A 241 -16.17 -14.78 0.66
CA THR A 241 -16.40 -15.64 -0.51
C THR A 241 -15.72 -15.15 -1.78
N HIS A 242 -15.03 -14.01 -1.74
CA HIS A 242 -14.30 -13.47 -2.88
C HIS A 242 -12.95 -12.87 -2.42
N ILE A 243 -11.88 -13.06 -3.19
CA ILE A 243 -10.54 -12.59 -2.80
C ILE A 243 -10.49 -11.07 -2.61
N GLY A 244 -11.34 -10.33 -3.31
CA GLY A 244 -11.40 -8.87 -3.23
C GLY A 244 -11.79 -8.31 -1.86
N HIS A 245 -12.34 -9.11 -0.93
CA HIS A 245 -12.54 -8.66 0.46
C HIS A 245 -11.21 -8.48 1.22
N HIS A 246 -10.16 -9.21 0.81
CA HIS A 246 -8.90 -9.32 1.53
C HIS A 246 -7.67 -8.98 0.71
N LEU A 247 -7.84 -8.72 -0.59
CA LEU A 247 -6.76 -8.50 -1.54
C LEU A 247 -6.07 -7.16 -1.30
N SER A 248 -4.79 -7.23 -0.97
CA SER A 248 -3.90 -6.08 -0.80
C SER A 248 -2.89 -5.99 -1.94
N LEU A 249 -2.52 -4.76 -2.29
CA LEU A 249 -1.52 -4.45 -3.31
C LEU A 249 -0.51 -3.45 -2.75
N LEU A 250 0.76 -3.86 -2.78
CA LEU A 250 1.91 -2.98 -2.60
C LEU A 250 2.47 -2.59 -3.95
N TRP A 251 2.75 -1.29 -4.12
CA TRP A 251 3.21 -0.72 -5.38
C TRP A 251 4.21 0.41 -5.14
N GLU A 252 5.50 0.12 -5.35
CA GLU A 252 6.60 0.97 -4.89
C GLU A 252 7.33 1.62 -6.06
N ASN A 253 6.83 2.77 -6.52
CA ASN A 253 7.49 3.57 -7.54
C ASN A 253 8.55 4.53 -6.92
N PRO A 254 9.86 4.34 -7.13
CA PRO A 254 10.91 5.19 -6.55
C PRO A 254 10.86 6.65 -7.00
N TYR A 255 10.20 6.94 -8.12
CA TYR A 255 10.06 8.29 -8.69
C TYR A 255 8.78 8.99 -8.24
N ARG A 256 7.97 8.32 -7.40
CA ARG A 256 6.71 8.85 -6.87
C ARG A 256 6.81 8.93 -5.34
N LEU A 257 7.52 9.95 -4.87
CA LEU A 257 7.70 10.25 -3.46
C LEU A 257 6.86 11.49 -3.05
N PRO A 258 6.45 11.59 -1.77
CA PRO A 258 5.88 12.83 -1.25
C PRO A 258 6.94 13.96 -1.30
N PRO A 259 6.51 15.24 -1.18
CA PRO A 259 7.44 16.36 -1.03
C PRO A 259 8.47 16.11 0.06
N SER A 260 9.67 16.66 -0.12
CA SER A 260 10.73 16.60 0.89
C SER A 260 10.28 17.39 2.12
N ILE A 261 9.82 16.65 3.12
CA ILE A 261 9.65 17.15 4.48
C ILE A 261 10.81 16.60 5.26
N ASP A 262 11.42 17.44 6.08
CA ASP A 262 12.45 16.99 6.98
C ASP A 262 11.78 16.09 8.03
N TYR A 263 11.78 14.78 7.78
CA TYR A 263 11.22 13.78 8.68
C TYR A 263 12.14 13.51 9.88
N SER A 264 13.16 14.35 10.11
CA SER A 264 13.97 14.34 11.32
C SER A 264 13.20 14.94 12.49
N MET A 265 12.30 14.17 13.09
CA MET A 265 11.86 14.37 14.47
C MET A 265 11.90 13.05 15.23
#